data_AF-A0A7W9PFI4-F1
#
_entry.id   AF-A0A7W9PFI4-F1
#
_cell.length_a   1.000
_cell.length_b   1.000
_cell.length_c   1.000
_cell.angle_alpha   90.00
_cell.angle_beta   90.00
_cell.angle_gamma   90.00
#
_symmetry.space_group_name_H-M   'P 1'
#
loop_
_entity.id
_entity.type
_entity.pdbx_description
1 polymer ?
#
loop_
_entity_poly.entity_id
_entity_poly.type
_entity_poly.pdbx_seq_one_letter_code
_entity_poly.pdbx_strand_id
1 'polypeptide(L)'
;MTSFANLFPQDPISQLARFSKVDVPGALVSEGRVREQTWCLIQAPDGWWDVFYYERGSRTETLGRAETRTAALRLLGGRLLYTDILNRAPD
;
A
#
# COMPACT_ATOMS: atom_id res chain seq x y z
N MET A 1 -3.56 -31.71 -27.13
CA MET A 1 -4.29 -30.90 -26.13
C MET A 1 -3.39 -30.75 -24.92
N THR A 2 -2.74 -29.61 -24.75
CA THR A 2 -1.79 -29.37 -23.66
C THR A 2 -2.55 -28.66 -22.53
N SER A 3 -2.64 -29.29 -21.37
CA SER A 3 -3.33 -28.74 -20.20
C SER A 3 -2.52 -27.60 -19.60
N PHE A 4 -3.08 -26.39 -19.62
CA PHE A 4 -2.50 -25.17 -19.00
C PHE A 4 -2.73 -25.09 -17.48
N ALA A 5 -3.27 -26.15 -16.86
CA ALA A 5 -3.80 -26.11 -15.51
C ALA A 5 -2.76 -25.95 -14.37
N ASN A 6 -1.47 -25.82 -14.68
CA ASN A 6 -0.40 -25.84 -13.67
C ASN A 6 0.60 -24.67 -13.74
N LEU A 7 0.32 -23.60 -14.49
CA LEU A 7 1.32 -22.55 -14.69
C LEU A 7 1.46 -21.55 -13.52
N PHE A 8 0.50 -21.51 -12.60
CA PHE A 8 0.59 -20.62 -11.43
C PHE A 8 0.03 -21.35 -10.21
N PRO A 9 0.87 -21.84 -9.27
CA PRO A 9 0.37 -22.23 -7.98
C PRO A 9 -0.32 -21.01 -7.34
N GLN A 10 -1.65 -21.07 -7.27
CA GLN A 10 -2.53 -20.11 -6.62
C GLN A 10 -2.44 -20.32 -5.10
N ASP A 11 -1.23 -20.31 -4.55
CA ASP A 11 -1.04 -20.23 -3.11
C ASP A 11 -1.01 -18.75 -2.71
N PRO A 12 -2.12 -18.21 -2.16
CA PRO A 12 -2.17 -16.80 -1.78
C PRO A 12 -1.12 -16.45 -0.72
N ILE A 13 -0.66 -17.42 0.09
CA ILE A 13 0.40 -17.20 1.09
C ILE A 13 1.75 -16.97 0.39
N SER A 14 2.09 -17.78 -0.61
CA SER A 14 3.29 -17.58 -1.44
C SER A 14 3.25 -16.29 -2.27
N GLN A 15 2.07 -15.85 -2.72
CA GLN A 15 1.91 -14.56 -3.39
C GLN A 15 2.12 -13.39 -2.43
N LEU A 16 1.58 -13.47 -1.20
CA LEU A 16 1.84 -12.50 -0.13
C LEU A 16 3.32 -12.46 0.29
N ALA A 17 4.01 -13.60 0.33
CA ALA A 17 5.44 -13.67 0.61
C ALA A 17 6.31 -13.02 -0.48
N ARG A 18 5.84 -12.96 -1.73
CA ARG A 18 6.51 -12.16 -2.78
C ARG A 18 6.40 -10.66 -2.54
N PHE A 19 5.32 -10.19 -1.92
CA PHE A 19 5.16 -8.77 -1.56
C PHE A 19 6.08 -8.34 -0.40
N SER A 20 6.57 -9.28 0.43
CA SER A 20 7.51 -8.94 1.50
C SER A 20 8.92 -8.58 1.00
N LYS A 21 9.19 -8.77 -0.30
CA LYS A 21 10.43 -8.36 -0.99
C LYS A 21 10.22 -7.18 -1.94
N VAL A 22 9.03 -6.58 -1.94
CA VAL A 22 8.85 -5.30 -2.61
C VAL A 22 9.55 -4.28 -1.73
N ASP A 23 10.75 -3.92 -2.15
CA ASP A 23 11.43 -2.71 -1.71
C ASP A 23 10.48 -1.59 -2.14
N VAL A 24 9.54 -1.22 -1.25
CA VAL A 24 8.68 -0.07 -1.47
C VAL A 24 9.69 1.06 -1.61
N PRO A 25 9.83 1.67 -2.80
CA PRO A 25 10.80 2.74 -2.98
C PRO A 25 10.55 3.68 -1.81
N GLY A 26 11.56 4.00 -1.00
CA GLY A 26 11.36 4.90 0.14
C GLY A 26 10.75 6.25 -0.28
N ALA A 27 10.68 6.51 -1.59
CA ALA A 27 9.92 7.55 -2.27
C ALA A 27 8.38 7.42 -2.28
N LEU A 28 7.77 6.24 -2.12
CA LEU A 28 6.31 6.05 -2.20
C LEU A 28 5.62 6.14 -0.83
N VAL A 29 6.32 5.78 0.25
CA VAL A 29 5.76 5.75 1.60
C VAL A 29 6.71 6.39 2.62
N SER A 30 6.18 7.30 3.43
CA SER A 30 6.87 7.93 4.55
C SER A 30 6.15 7.58 5.84
N GLU A 31 6.90 7.08 6.83
CA GLU A 31 6.36 6.74 8.14
C GLU A 31 6.93 7.69 9.21
N GLY A 32 6.08 8.14 10.14
CA GLY A 32 6.46 8.97 11.27
C GLY A 32 6.82 10.43 10.92
N ARG A 33 6.91 10.77 9.63
CA ARG A 33 7.10 12.14 9.15
C ARG A 33 6.36 12.39 7.85
N VAL A 34 5.90 13.62 7.67
CA VAL A 34 5.33 14.08 6.42
C VAL A 34 6.44 14.26 5.39
N ARG A 35 6.19 13.82 4.15
CA ARG A 35 7.08 13.99 3.02
C ARG A 35 6.27 14.35 1.78
N GLU A 36 6.79 15.27 0.96
CA GLU A 36 6.17 15.68 -0.29
C GLU A 36 6.04 14.53 -1.29
N GLN A 37 4.92 14.55 -2.04
CA GLN A 37 4.58 13.61 -3.12
C GLN A 37 4.65 12.14 -2.69
N THR A 38 4.17 11.86 -1.47
CA THR A 38 4.35 10.56 -0.82
C THR A 38 3.13 10.20 0.03
N TRP A 39 2.79 8.91 0.11
CA TRP A 39 1.84 8.42 1.11
C TRP A 39 2.47 8.44 2.50
N CYS A 40 1.81 9.10 3.45
CA CYS A 40 2.29 9.27 4.81
C CYS A 40 1.49 8.38 5.77
N LEU A 41 2.20 7.68 6.66
CA LEU A 41 1.64 7.02 7.84
C LEU A 41 2.15 7.76 9.08
N ILE A 42 1.27 8.51 9.74
CA ILE A 42 1.63 9.34 10.89
C ILE A 42 0.85 8.87 12.11
N GLN A 43 1.56 8.51 13.18
CA GLN A 43 0.90 8.28 14.45
C GLN A 43 0.48 9.63 15.05
N ALA A 44 -0.81 9.78 15.29
CA ALA A 44 -1.41 10.92 15.93
C ALA A 44 -1.24 10.85 17.46
N PRO A 45 -1.43 11.97 18.19
CA PRO A 45 -1.27 12.02 19.65
C PRO A 45 -2.19 11.07 20.43
N ASP A 46 -3.33 10.69 19.86
CA ASP A 46 -4.28 9.72 20.42
C ASP A 46 -3.87 8.26 20.18
N GLY A 47 -2.69 8.02 19.60
CA GLY A 47 -2.14 6.69 19.33
C GLY A 47 -2.61 6.05 18.02
N TRP A 48 -3.64 6.62 17.37
CA TRP A 48 -4.12 6.17 16.06
C TRP A 48 -3.16 6.59 14.95
N TRP A 49 -3.21 5.87 13.84
CA TRP A 49 -2.39 6.11 12.65
C TRP A 49 -3.23 6.74 11.56
N ASP A 50 -2.86 7.94 11.13
CA ASP A 50 -3.41 8.61 9.95
C ASP A 50 -2.70 8.08 8.70
N VAL A 51 -3.48 7.78 7.65
CA VAL A 51 -2.97 7.40 6.32
C VAL A 51 -3.49 8.37 5.28
N PHE A 52 -2.59 9.11 4.63
CA PHE A 52 -2.94 10.16 3.67
C PHE A 52 -1.83 10.41 2.65
N TYR A 53 -2.18 10.96 1.49
CA TYR A 53 -1.22 11.45 0.50
C TYR A 53 -0.94 12.93 0.77
N TYR A 54 0.34 13.30 0.72
CA TYR A 54 0.77 14.67 0.95
C TYR A 54 1.45 15.22 -0.30
N GLU A 55 0.95 16.35 -0.79
CA GLU A 55 1.56 17.08 -1.90
C GLU A 55 1.22 18.57 -1.79
N ARG A 56 2.11 19.41 -2.32
CA ARG A 56 1.92 20.86 -2.42
C ARG A 56 1.66 21.49 -1.05
N GLY A 57 2.34 21.00 -0.01
CA GLY A 57 2.18 21.50 1.34
C GLY A 57 0.86 21.12 2.03
N SER A 58 0.12 20.14 1.51
CA SER A 58 -1.20 19.79 2.04
C SER A 58 -1.51 18.30 1.97
N ARG A 59 -2.46 17.84 2.79
CA ARG A 59 -3.06 16.50 2.64
C ARG A 59 -4.06 16.58 1.49
N THR A 60 -3.78 15.92 0.37
CA THR A 60 -4.67 15.97 -0.81
C THR A 60 -5.58 14.75 -0.92
N GLU A 61 -5.17 13.61 -0.37
CA GLU A 61 -6.02 12.41 -0.28
C GLU A 61 -5.93 11.82 1.13
N THR A 62 -7.05 11.39 1.71
CA THR A 62 -7.07 10.70 3.01
C THR A 62 -7.66 9.31 2.83
N LEU A 63 -6.88 8.28 3.19
CA LEU A 63 -7.30 6.89 3.17
C LEU A 63 -8.09 6.50 4.42
N GLY A 64 -7.74 7.08 5.57
CA GLY A 64 -8.43 6.86 6.83
C GLY A 64 -7.50 6.85 8.04
N ARG A 65 -8.03 6.38 9.17
CA ARG A 65 -7.29 6.18 10.41
C ARG A 65 -7.35 4.72 10.85
N ALA A 66 -6.33 4.24 11.55
CA ALA A 66 -6.31 2.90 12.12
C ALA A 66 -5.67 2.85 13.51
N GLU A 67 -6.17 1.99 14.39
CA GLU A 67 -5.66 1.86 15.77
C GLU A 67 -4.22 1.36 15.86
N THR A 68 -3.77 0.60 14.85
CA THR A 68 -2.44 -0.02 14.85
C THR A 68 -1.69 0.28 13.56
N ARG A 69 -0.36 0.32 13.66
CA ARG A 69 0.55 0.45 12.52
C ARG A 69 0.25 -0.58 11.43
N THR A 70 0.02 -1.84 11.83
CA THR A 70 -0.28 -2.92 10.89
C THR A 70 -1.60 -2.69 10.15
N ALA A 71 -2.64 -2.17 10.82
CA ALA A 71 -3.90 -1.85 10.17
C ALA A 71 -3.76 -0.65 9.20
N ALA A 72 -2.96 0.36 9.55
CA ALA A 72 -2.63 1.47 8.65
C ALA A 72 -1.88 1.00 7.39
N LEU A 73 -0.91 0.09 7.55
CA LEU A 73 -0.21 -0.54 6.43
C LEU A 73 -1.15 -1.36 5.55
N ARG A 74 -2.16 -2.04 6.12
CA ARG A 74 -3.17 -2.77 5.35
C ARG A 74 -4.05 -1.84 4.52
N LEU A 75 -4.47 -0.69 5.08
CA LEU A 75 -5.23 0.33 4.34
C LEU A 75 -4.43 0.81 3.12
N LEU A 76 -3.17 1.21 3.35
CA LEU A 76 -2.31 1.68 2.28
C LEU A 76 -1.99 0.59 1.26
N GLY A 77 -1.66 -0.62 1.72
CA GLY A 77 -1.40 -1.76 0.85
C GLY A 77 -2.58 -2.06 -0.06
N GLY A 78 -3.80 -2.04 0.46
CA GLY A 78 -5.02 -2.21 -0.35
C GLY A 78 -5.15 -1.15 -1.45
N ARG A 79 -4.88 0.12 -1.14
CA ARG A 79 -4.89 1.22 -2.13
C ARG A 79 -3.85 1.01 -3.22
N LEU A 80 -2.60 0.72 -2.85
CA LEU A 80 -1.50 0.54 -3.81
C LEU A 80 -1.74 -0.66 -4.72
N LEU A 81 -2.24 -1.77 -4.18
CA LEU A 81 -2.62 -2.94 -4.95
C LEU A 81 -3.77 -2.63 -5.92
N TYR A 82 -4.80 -1.91 -5.47
CA TYR A 82 -5.91 -1.49 -6.32
C TYR A 82 -5.44 -0.62 -7.49
N THR A 83 -4.58 0.36 -7.23
CA THR A 83 -3.99 1.23 -8.27
C THR A 83 -3.15 0.42 -9.26
N ASP A 84 -2.33 -0.52 -8.77
CA ASP A 84 -1.52 -1.40 -9.63
C ASP A 84 -2.39 -2.30 -10.52
N ILE A 85 -3.50 -2.83 -9.99
CA ILE A 85 -4.46 -3.63 -10.77
C ILE A 85 -5.08 -2.78 -11.90
N LEU A 86 -5.56 -1.57 -11.58
CA LEU A 86 -6.16 -0.68 -12.58
C LEU A 86 -5.17 -0.27 -13.65
N ASN A 87 -3.91 0.00 -13.28
CA ASN A 87 -2.88 0.38 -14.24
C ASN A 87 -2.40 -0.78 -15.13
N ARG A 88 -2.71 -2.03 -14.77
CA ARG A 88 -2.38 -3.23 -15.55
C ARG A 88 -3.53 -3.76 -16.39
N ALA A 89 -4.75 -3.29 -16.16
CA ALA A 89 -5.89 -3.66 -16.99
C ALA A 89 -5.66 -3.11 -18.42
N PRO A 90 -5.68 -3.95 -19.48
CA PRO A 90 -5.67 -3.44 -20.84
C PRO A 90 -6.96 -2.65 -21.09
N ASP A 91 -6.84 -1.55 -21.84
CA ASP A 91 -7.97 -0.73 -22.33
C ASP A 91 -9.06 -1.57 -23.03
#